data_AF-G0QP88-F1
#
_entry.id   AF-G0QP88-F1
#
_cell.length_a   1.000
_cell.length_b   1.000
_cell.length_c   1.000
_cell.angle_alpha   90.00
_cell.angle_beta   90.00
_cell.angle_gamma   90.00
#
_symmetry.space_group_name_H-M   'P 1'
#
loop_
_entity.id
_entity.type
_entity.pdbx_description
1 polymer ?
#
loop_
_entity_poly.entity_id
_entity_poly.type
_entity_poly.pdbx_seq_one_letter_code
_entity_poly.pdbx_strand_id
1 'polypeptide(L)'
;MAQFNYLKTFGYIMIFCSMLVLLFFLIKKGPLYLNEAWAANQAFLEIKTGILIQWFKYIIIVIISFVRVLINPEVIYYLAYGSLAVLATEIHPFFFAFHLTEFLLRYPTLRNILRSVYEPYISLILTFILVLLFIYFFTIFGYVFFISAYKGRCDELYMCFFETFDQTFKNNGGLGGYYESNVQKVPNDYNYGRFFIENFANIAVNIIAIQIFSGIIIDKFSQLRDDEQEKMFDISEMCFICGHTRYFFLYIFIYLLKREIFDRKSDEGFSQHIKNEHYLWNYVFYLAYLKEKESTEYTGIESYVYEKLEQNDISWFPIQRATILIDEERKIQQENNEIDDFENQVILYYFYF
;
A
#
# COMPACT_ATOMS: atom_id res chain seq x y z
N MET A 1 42.01 13.29 18.06
CA MET A 1 41.59 12.54 19.26
C MET A 1 40.27 13.08 19.85
N ALA A 2 40.13 14.38 20.10
CA ALA A 2 38.88 14.96 20.63
C ALA A 2 37.63 14.71 19.74
N GLN A 3 37.73 14.86 18.42
CA GLN A 3 36.61 14.59 17.50
C GLN A 3 36.11 13.14 17.54
N PHE A 4 37.00 12.18 17.79
CA PHE A 4 36.65 10.76 17.87
C PHE A 4 35.88 10.45 19.16
N ASN A 5 36.18 11.16 20.24
CA ASN A 5 35.45 11.03 21.52
C ASN A 5 34.02 11.55 21.40
N TYR A 6 33.79 12.68 20.72
CA TYR A 6 32.43 13.18 20.49
C TYR A 6 31.59 12.21 19.67
N LEU A 7 32.16 11.64 18.60
CA LEU A 7 31.45 10.69 17.74
C LEU A 7 31.04 9.43 18.51
N LYS A 8 31.92 8.88 19.34
CA LYS A 8 31.58 7.74 20.20
C LYS A 8 30.49 8.07 21.22
N THR A 9 30.56 9.25 21.84
CA THR A 9 29.52 9.71 22.77
C THR A 9 28.16 9.79 22.09
N PHE A 10 28.07 10.41 20.91
CA PHE A 10 26.83 10.44 20.13
C PHE A 10 26.39 9.05 19.65
N GLY A 11 27.34 8.17 19.33
CA GLY A 11 27.08 6.77 19.01
C GLY A 11 26.40 6.00 20.14
N TYR A 12 26.92 6.11 21.37
CA TYR A 12 26.29 5.49 22.53
C TYR A 12 24.90 6.07 22.85
N ILE A 13 24.71 7.38 22.66
CA ILE A 13 23.39 8.01 22.76
C ILE A 13 22.43 7.43 21.72
N MET A 14 22.87 7.26 20.47
CA MET A 14 22.07 6.66 19.40
C MET A 14 21.71 5.20 19.70
N ILE A 15 22.64 4.41 20.21
CA ILE A 15 22.39 3.02 20.64
C ILE A 15 21.32 3.00 21.73
N PHE A 16 21.45 3.85 22.74
CA PHE A 16 20.48 3.94 23.82
C PHE A 16 19.07 4.32 23.30
N CYS A 17 18.99 5.36 22.47
CA CYS A 17 17.72 5.79 21.88
C CYS A 17 17.09 4.71 20.99
N SER A 18 17.89 4.03 20.16
CA SER A 18 17.39 2.96 19.27
C SER A 18 16.89 1.74 20.04
N MET A 19 17.58 1.34 21.10
CA MET A 19 17.11 0.29 22.01
C MET A 19 15.81 0.69 22.70
N LEU A 20 15.68 1.94 23.13
CA LEU A 20 14.44 2.45 23.75
C LEU A 20 13.27 2.43 22.76
N VAL A 21 13.49 2.84 21.51
CA VAL A 21 12.47 2.80 20.45
C VAL A 21 12.04 1.36 20.17
N LEU A 22 13.00 0.43 20.01
CA LEU A 22 12.70 -0.99 19.81
C LEU A 22 11.90 -1.57 20.99
N LEU A 23 12.31 -1.26 22.23
CA LEU A 23 11.60 -1.69 23.43
C LEU A 23 10.16 -1.17 23.44
N PHE A 24 9.96 0.13 23.20
CA PHE A 24 8.63 0.74 23.16
C PHE A 24 7.76 0.12 22.05
N PHE A 25 8.34 -0.12 20.89
CA PHE A 25 7.67 -0.78 19.78
C PHE A 25 7.20 -2.20 20.15
N LEU A 26 8.10 -3.01 20.73
CA LEU A 26 7.79 -4.37 21.16
C LEU A 26 6.75 -4.41 22.28
N ILE A 27 6.80 -3.49 23.25
CA ILE A 27 5.79 -3.40 24.31
C ILE A 27 4.42 -3.03 23.73
N LYS A 28 4.38 -2.06 22.80
CA LYS A 28 3.13 -1.55 22.23
C LYS A 28 2.49 -2.52 21.24
N LYS A 29 3.27 -3.09 20.31
CA LYS A 29 2.75 -3.92 19.21
C LYS A 29 2.99 -5.41 19.40
N GLY A 30 3.96 -5.81 20.21
CA GLY A 30 4.27 -7.23 20.45
C GLY A 30 3.08 -8.06 20.94
N PRO A 31 2.29 -7.59 21.94
CA PRO A 31 1.10 -8.32 22.39
C PRO A 31 0.05 -8.50 21.29
N LEU A 32 -0.10 -7.52 20.39
CA LEU A 32 -1.03 -7.60 19.27
C LEU A 32 -0.61 -8.71 18.28
N TYR A 33 0.66 -8.74 17.88
CA TYR A 33 1.18 -9.79 17.00
C TYR A 33 1.11 -11.19 17.63
N LEU A 34 1.31 -11.29 18.94
CA LEU A 34 1.08 -12.54 19.66
C LEU A 34 -0.38 -12.96 19.56
N ASN A 35 -1.33 -12.07 19.90
CA ASN A 35 -2.75 -12.38 19.87
C ASN A 35 -3.21 -12.81 18.46
N GLU A 36 -2.75 -12.15 17.40
CA GLU A 36 -3.04 -12.54 16.02
C GLU A 36 -2.49 -13.94 15.66
N ALA A 37 -1.28 -14.28 16.13
CA ALA A 37 -0.68 -15.60 15.91
C ALA A 37 -1.44 -16.71 16.64
N TRP A 38 -1.93 -16.43 17.84
CA TRP A 38 -2.70 -17.39 18.63
C TRP A 38 -4.11 -17.57 18.09
N ALA A 39 -4.80 -16.48 17.74
CA ALA A 39 -6.14 -16.53 17.14
C ALA A 39 -6.14 -17.31 15.82
N ALA A 40 -5.14 -17.11 14.96
CA ALA A 40 -5.01 -17.84 13.69
C ALA A 40 -4.83 -19.37 13.88
N ASN A 41 -4.29 -19.80 15.02
CA ASN A 41 -4.01 -21.21 15.33
C ASN A 41 -4.96 -21.80 16.39
N GLN A 42 -6.04 -21.09 16.72
CA GLN A 42 -6.95 -21.50 17.80
C GLN A 42 -7.63 -22.84 17.49
N ALA A 43 -8.06 -23.08 16.25
CA ALA A 43 -8.61 -24.35 15.81
C ALA A 43 -7.63 -25.53 15.96
N PHE A 44 -6.31 -25.28 15.80
CA PHE A 44 -5.28 -26.31 15.98
C PHE A 44 -5.05 -26.67 17.46
N LEU A 45 -5.23 -25.70 18.36
CA LEU A 45 -5.14 -25.86 19.82
C LEU A 45 -6.32 -26.63 20.41
N GLU A 46 -7.53 -26.45 19.87
CA GLU A 46 -8.77 -27.08 20.36
C GLU A 46 -8.85 -28.59 20.08
N ILE A 47 -8.03 -29.11 19.15
CA ILE A 47 -7.94 -30.54 18.88
C ILE A 47 -7.33 -31.25 20.10
N LYS A 48 -8.19 -31.95 20.87
CA LYS A 48 -7.80 -32.74 22.05
C LYS A 48 -6.80 -33.83 21.65
N THR A 49 -5.61 -33.77 22.25
CA THR A 49 -4.54 -34.77 22.08
C THR A 49 -4.00 -35.18 23.45
N GLY A 50 -3.13 -36.20 23.50
CA GLY A 50 -2.46 -36.59 24.74
C GLY A 50 -1.65 -35.43 25.34
N ILE A 51 -1.44 -35.43 26.66
CA ILE A 51 -0.79 -34.35 27.43
C ILE A 51 0.53 -33.92 26.78
N LEU A 52 1.38 -34.88 26.43
CA LEU A 52 2.70 -34.61 25.87
C LEU A 52 2.63 -33.91 24.50
N ILE A 53 1.68 -34.31 23.66
CA ILE A 53 1.44 -33.69 22.35
C ILE A 53 0.86 -32.28 22.54
N GLN A 54 -0.02 -32.08 23.52
CA GLN A 54 -0.58 -30.77 23.83
C GLN A 54 0.53 -29.78 24.26
N TRP A 55 1.47 -30.21 25.11
CA TRP A 55 2.63 -29.39 25.48
C TRP A 55 3.50 -29.03 24.27
N PHE A 56 3.75 -29.99 23.37
CA PHE A 56 4.46 -29.73 22.11
C PHE A 56 3.72 -28.71 21.24
N LYS A 57 2.40 -28.79 21.11
CA LYS A 57 1.59 -27.81 20.36
C LYS A 57 1.76 -26.39 20.92
N TYR A 58 1.70 -26.23 22.25
CA TYR A 58 1.91 -24.93 22.88
C TYR A 58 3.31 -24.37 22.62
N ILE A 59 4.36 -25.19 22.76
CA ILE A 59 5.74 -24.77 22.49
C ILE A 59 5.89 -24.34 21.02
N ILE A 60 5.34 -25.11 20.08
CA ILE A 60 5.38 -24.79 18.65
C ILE A 60 4.71 -23.44 18.39
N ILE A 61 3.54 -23.16 18.98
CA ILE A 61 2.84 -21.89 18.78
C ILE A 61 3.60 -20.72 19.39
N VAL A 62 4.25 -20.90 20.55
CA VAL A 62 5.12 -19.87 21.13
C VAL A 62 6.28 -19.56 20.18
N ILE A 63 6.92 -20.57 19.60
CA ILE A 63 8.00 -20.40 18.62
C ILE A 63 7.48 -19.69 17.36
N ILE A 64 6.35 -20.14 16.80
CA ILE A 64 5.72 -19.51 15.62
C ILE A 64 5.39 -18.04 15.90
N SER A 65 4.84 -17.74 17.08
CA SER A 65 4.50 -16.38 17.48
C SER A 65 5.74 -15.49 17.54
N PHE A 66 6.82 -16.00 18.14
CA PHE A 66 8.09 -15.28 18.23
C PHE A 66 8.72 -15.04 16.84
N VAL A 67 8.71 -16.06 15.98
CA VAL A 67 9.18 -15.95 14.59
C VAL A 67 8.36 -14.93 13.81
N ARG A 68 7.03 -14.91 13.99
CA ARG A 68 6.14 -13.94 13.32
C ARG A 68 6.43 -12.50 13.72
N VAL A 69 6.74 -12.27 15.00
CA VAL A 69 7.18 -10.94 15.49
C VAL A 69 8.50 -10.54 14.84
N LEU A 70 9.48 -11.44 14.78
CA LEU A 70 10.81 -11.14 14.21
C LEU A 70 10.80 -10.94 12.70
N ILE A 71 9.90 -11.60 11.97
CA ILE A 71 9.77 -11.45 10.50
C ILE A 71 9.05 -10.15 10.11
N ASN A 72 8.42 -9.47 11.06
CA ASN A 72 7.73 -8.23 10.76
C ASN A 72 8.71 -7.17 10.21
N PRO A 73 8.44 -6.56 9.04
CA PRO A 73 9.37 -5.63 8.39
C PRO A 73 9.73 -4.42 9.26
N GLU A 74 8.79 -3.94 10.09
CA GLU A 74 9.06 -2.84 11.02
C GLU A 74 10.02 -3.28 12.14
N VAL A 75 9.87 -4.51 12.65
CA VAL A 75 10.77 -5.07 13.68
C VAL A 75 12.16 -5.30 13.11
N ILE A 76 12.25 -5.87 11.91
CA ILE A 76 13.53 -6.06 11.20
C ILE A 76 14.23 -4.71 11.03
N TYR A 77 13.50 -3.67 10.64
CA TYR A 77 14.04 -2.34 10.47
C TYR A 77 14.62 -1.77 11.78
N TYR A 78 13.88 -1.83 12.89
CA TYR A 78 14.39 -1.33 14.19
C TYR A 78 15.54 -2.17 14.75
N LEU A 79 15.55 -3.49 14.50
CA LEU A 79 16.68 -4.37 14.82
C LEU A 79 17.93 -4.02 14.00
N ALA A 80 17.76 -3.78 12.70
CA ALA A 80 18.81 -3.31 11.82
C ALA A 80 19.34 -1.93 12.27
N TYR A 81 18.45 -1.02 12.65
CA TYR A 81 18.79 0.32 13.12
C TYR A 81 19.66 0.25 14.38
N GLY A 82 19.27 -0.54 15.39
CA GLY A 82 20.05 -0.71 16.62
C GLY A 82 21.36 -1.45 16.40
N SER A 83 21.37 -2.54 15.61
CA SER A 83 22.60 -3.29 15.32
C SER A 83 23.61 -2.46 14.53
N LEU A 84 23.16 -1.69 13.53
CA LEU A 84 24.02 -0.78 12.76
C LEU A 84 24.53 0.39 13.61
N ALA A 85 23.80 0.85 14.64
CA ALA A 85 24.30 1.83 15.58
C ALA A 85 25.50 1.30 16.40
N VAL A 86 25.44 0.03 16.82
CA VAL A 86 26.54 -0.65 17.52
C VAL A 86 27.74 -0.81 16.59
N LEU A 87 27.52 -1.31 15.36
CA LEU A 87 28.59 -1.44 14.35
C LEU A 87 29.19 -0.09 13.98
N ALA A 88 28.38 0.98 13.93
CA ALA A 88 28.85 2.33 13.66
C ALA A 88 29.79 2.88 14.75
N THR A 89 29.49 2.55 16.01
CA THR A 89 30.22 3.06 17.18
C THR A 89 31.50 2.27 17.45
N GLU A 90 31.45 0.94 17.31
CA GLU A 90 32.55 0.05 17.68
C GLU A 90 33.46 -0.33 16.50
N ILE A 91 32.93 -0.42 15.28
CA ILE A 91 33.70 -0.87 14.11
C ILE A 91 34.07 0.30 13.20
N HIS A 92 33.09 0.97 12.59
CA HIS A 92 33.37 2.04 11.63
C HIS A 92 32.22 3.05 11.48
N PRO A 93 32.48 4.38 11.54
CA PRO A 93 31.44 5.42 11.46
C PRO A 93 30.53 5.40 10.22
N PHE A 94 30.96 4.76 9.14
CA PHE A 94 30.19 4.62 7.90
C PHE A 94 28.76 4.11 8.14
N PHE A 95 28.56 3.20 9.11
CA PHE A 95 27.24 2.63 9.37
C PHE A 95 26.23 3.64 9.95
N PHE A 96 26.66 4.82 10.40
CA PHE A 96 25.73 5.92 10.73
C PHE A 96 24.95 6.40 9.50
N ALA A 97 25.45 6.20 8.28
CA ALA A 97 24.74 6.58 7.05
C ALA A 97 23.38 5.88 6.91
N PHE A 98 23.25 4.63 7.39
CA PHE A 98 21.97 3.92 7.37
C PHE A 98 20.88 4.66 8.15
N HIS A 99 21.23 5.39 9.21
CA HIS A 99 20.23 6.04 10.06
C HIS A 99 19.52 7.19 9.34
N LEU A 100 20.06 7.67 8.22
CA LEU A 100 19.42 8.66 7.35
C LEU A 100 18.17 8.07 6.64
N THR A 101 18.04 6.75 6.54
CA THR A 101 16.84 6.12 5.94
C THR A 101 15.58 6.42 6.75
N GLU A 102 15.71 6.71 8.05
CA GLU A 102 14.59 7.07 8.92
C GLU A 102 13.85 8.31 8.40
N PHE A 103 14.58 9.28 7.86
CA PHE A 103 13.97 10.45 7.24
C PHE A 103 13.06 10.05 6.08
N LEU A 104 13.50 9.11 5.24
CA LEU A 104 12.71 8.66 4.08
C LEU A 104 11.43 7.92 4.50
N LEU A 105 11.48 7.13 5.57
CA LEU A 105 10.36 6.31 6.03
C LEU A 105 9.35 7.09 6.89
N ARG A 106 9.80 8.14 7.58
CA ARG A 106 8.96 8.92 8.49
C ARG A 106 7.95 9.81 7.76
N TYR A 107 8.29 10.34 6.58
CA TYR A 107 7.39 11.20 5.82
C TYR A 107 6.55 10.38 4.83
N PRO A 108 5.21 10.46 4.88
CA PRO A 108 4.34 9.67 4.02
C PRO A 108 4.57 9.96 2.53
N THR A 109 4.84 11.22 2.18
CA THR A 109 5.16 11.63 0.80
C THR A 109 6.44 10.96 0.27
N LEU A 110 7.50 10.91 1.09
CA LEU A 110 8.76 10.26 0.70
C LEU A 110 8.58 8.75 0.58
N ARG A 111 7.83 8.15 1.49
CA ARG A 111 7.46 6.73 1.41
C ARG A 111 6.71 6.42 0.12
N ASN A 112 5.79 7.27 -0.31
CA ASN A 112 5.07 7.09 -1.57
C ASN A 112 5.98 7.18 -2.80
N ILE A 113 7.00 8.05 -2.78
CA ILE A 113 8.02 8.11 -3.84
C ILE A 113 8.84 6.81 -3.90
N LEU A 114 9.19 6.23 -2.74
CA LEU A 114 9.87 4.93 -2.72
C LEU A 114 8.95 3.82 -3.25
N ARG A 115 7.68 3.83 -2.84
CA ARG A 115 6.65 2.87 -3.29
C ARG A 115 6.50 2.84 -4.80
N SER A 116 6.50 3.99 -5.47
CA SER A 116 6.38 4.01 -6.93
C SER A 116 7.54 3.33 -7.66
N VAL A 117 8.70 3.21 -7.01
CA VAL A 117 9.88 2.56 -7.61
C VAL A 117 9.94 1.07 -7.26
N TYR A 118 9.63 0.67 -6.02
CA TYR A 118 9.78 -0.74 -5.62
C TYR A 118 8.53 -1.59 -5.87
N GLU A 119 7.32 -1.04 -5.87
CA GLU A 119 6.10 -1.83 -6.07
C GLU A 119 6.00 -2.48 -7.46
N PRO A 120 6.42 -1.85 -8.59
CA PRO A 120 6.36 -2.46 -9.90
C PRO A 120 7.61 -3.33 -10.19
N TYR A 121 8.18 -3.98 -9.17
CA TYR A 121 9.44 -4.72 -9.28
C TYR A 121 9.42 -5.80 -10.37
N ILE A 122 8.28 -6.48 -10.59
CA ILE A 122 8.15 -7.51 -11.64
C ILE A 122 8.39 -6.87 -13.01
N SER A 123 7.68 -5.79 -13.32
CA SER A 123 7.81 -5.07 -14.59
C SER A 123 9.23 -4.52 -14.77
N LEU A 124 9.83 -3.94 -13.72
CA LEU A 124 11.19 -3.40 -13.77
C LEU A 124 12.24 -4.50 -14.02
N ILE A 125 12.12 -5.65 -13.35
CA ILE A 125 13.03 -6.79 -13.55
C ILE A 125 12.88 -7.34 -14.97
N LEU A 126 11.65 -7.48 -15.48
CA LEU A 126 11.41 -7.93 -16.85
C LEU A 126 11.99 -6.95 -17.88
N THR A 127 11.82 -5.64 -17.69
CA THR A 127 12.44 -4.61 -18.54
C THR A 127 13.97 -4.67 -18.46
N PHE A 128 14.55 -4.88 -17.28
CA PHE A 128 15.98 -5.04 -17.12
C PHE A 128 16.51 -6.29 -17.84
N ILE A 129 15.80 -7.42 -17.75
CA ILE A 129 16.14 -8.64 -18.50
C ILE A 129 16.06 -8.38 -20.01
N LEU A 130 15.02 -7.68 -20.48
CA LEU A 130 14.89 -7.31 -21.88
C LEU A 130 16.07 -6.46 -22.36
N VAL A 131 16.48 -5.47 -21.57
CA VAL A 131 17.68 -4.65 -21.83
C VAL A 131 18.94 -5.51 -21.93
N LEU A 132 19.15 -6.45 -21.00
CA LEU A 132 20.29 -7.36 -21.04
C LEU A 132 20.29 -8.23 -22.31
N LEU A 133 19.13 -8.72 -22.73
CA LEU A 133 18.98 -9.51 -23.97
C LEU A 133 19.33 -8.68 -25.21
N PHE A 134 18.87 -7.42 -25.30
CA PHE A 134 19.25 -6.53 -26.39
C PHE A 134 20.74 -6.23 -26.41
N ILE A 135 21.32 -5.90 -25.25
CA ILE A 135 22.76 -5.66 -25.13
C ILE A 135 23.57 -6.88 -25.54
N TYR A 136 23.16 -8.07 -25.11
CA TYR A 136 23.82 -9.32 -25.48
C TYR A 136 23.73 -9.60 -26.99
N PHE A 137 22.56 -9.37 -27.59
CA PHE A 137 22.37 -9.49 -29.05
C PHE A 137 23.31 -8.57 -29.82
N PHE A 138 23.38 -7.29 -29.46
CA PHE A 138 24.29 -6.35 -30.10
C PHE A 138 25.77 -6.64 -29.82
N THR A 139 26.07 -7.21 -28.65
CA THR A 139 27.44 -7.67 -28.32
C THR A 139 27.86 -8.79 -29.26
N ILE A 140 27.01 -9.80 -29.50
CA ILE A 140 27.33 -10.89 -30.46
C ILE A 140 27.61 -10.30 -31.84
N PHE A 141 26.75 -9.38 -32.30
CA PHE A 141 26.94 -8.74 -33.59
C PHE A 141 28.26 -7.95 -33.65
N GLY A 142 28.55 -7.17 -32.60
CA GLY A 142 29.79 -6.43 -32.46
C GLY A 142 31.03 -7.33 -32.41
N TYR A 143 30.97 -8.44 -31.69
CA TYR A 143 32.07 -9.38 -31.54
C TYR A 143 32.37 -10.12 -32.85
N VAL A 144 31.34 -10.59 -33.56
CA VAL A 144 31.52 -11.36 -34.80
C VAL A 144 31.95 -10.47 -35.97
N PHE A 145 31.34 -9.30 -36.13
CA PHE A 145 31.54 -8.47 -37.32
C PHE A 145 32.47 -7.27 -37.10
N PHE A 146 32.59 -6.77 -35.86
CA PHE A 146 33.25 -5.49 -35.56
C PHE A 146 34.21 -5.57 -34.36
N ILE A 147 34.88 -6.71 -34.13
CA ILE A 147 35.81 -6.87 -33.00
C ILE A 147 36.90 -5.79 -32.95
N SER A 148 37.37 -5.34 -34.12
CA SER A 148 38.36 -4.27 -34.23
C SER A 148 37.85 -2.93 -33.67
N ALA A 149 36.54 -2.70 -33.69
CA ALA A 149 35.93 -1.47 -33.16
C ALA A 149 36.04 -1.35 -31.63
N TYR A 150 36.24 -2.47 -30.92
CA TYR A 150 36.45 -2.47 -29.46
C TYR A 150 37.84 -1.93 -29.05
N LYS A 151 38.75 -1.70 -29.99
CA LYS A 151 40.13 -1.22 -29.73
C LYS A 151 40.93 -2.11 -28.76
N GLY A 152 40.71 -3.42 -28.79
CA GLY A 152 41.40 -4.37 -27.90
C GLY A 152 41.01 -4.24 -26.42
N ARG A 153 39.85 -3.63 -26.11
CA ARG A 153 39.30 -3.63 -24.73
C ARG A 153 38.74 -4.99 -24.31
N CYS A 154 38.46 -5.85 -25.27
CA CYS A 154 37.96 -7.19 -25.02
C CYS A 154 38.43 -8.13 -26.14
N ASP A 155 38.81 -9.34 -25.74
CA ASP A 155 39.23 -10.41 -26.67
C ASP A 155 38.24 -11.58 -26.70
N GLU A 156 37.48 -11.77 -25.60
CA GLU A 156 36.49 -12.84 -25.46
C GLU A 156 35.07 -12.27 -25.38
N LEU A 157 34.08 -13.03 -25.86
CA LEU A 157 32.68 -12.58 -25.97
C LEU A 157 32.10 -12.11 -24.63
N TYR A 158 32.40 -12.80 -23.52
CA TYR A 158 31.88 -12.41 -22.21
C TYR A 158 32.49 -11.09 -21.71
N MET A 159 33.78 -10.85 -21.99
CA MET A 159 34.43 -9.57 -21.69
C MET A 159 33.81 -8.45 -22.54
N CYS A 160 33.57 -8.71 -23.82
CA CYS A 160 32.89 -7.74 -24.69
C CYS A 160 31.45 -7.47 -24.25
N PHE A 161 30.75 -8.45 -23.66
CA PHE A 161 29.41 -8.25 -23.09
C PHE A 161 29.45 -7.31 -21.88
N PHE A 162 30.34 -7.57 -20.91
CA PHE A 162 30.47 -6.69 -19.75
C PHE A 162 30.93 -5.28 -20.14
N GLU A 163 31.89 -5.17 -21.07
CA GLU A 163 32.33 -3.88 -21.60
C GLU A 163 31.17 -3.15 -22.30
N THR A 164 30.41 -3.84 -23.14
CA THR A 164 29.24 -3.25 -23.81
C THR A 164 28.19 -2.81 -22.82
N PHE A 165 27.86 -3.64 -21.82
CA PHE A 165 26.89 -3.30 -20.79
C PHE A 165 27.33 -2.07 -20.00
N ASP A 166 28.59 -2.03 -19.56
CA ASP A 166 29.15 -0.93 -18.77
C ASP A 166 29.17 0.39 -19.57
N GLN A 167 29.61 0.34 -20.83
CA GLN A 167 29.75 1.52 -21.67
C GLN A 167 28.43 2.04 -22.25
N THR A 168 27.42 1.17 -22.40
CA THR A 168 26.09 1.53 -22.94
C THR A 168 25.44 2.66 -22.15
N PHE A 169 25.49 2.59 -20.81
CA PHE A 169 24.84 3.58 -19.94
C PHE A 169 25.77 4.71 -19.50
N LYS A 170 27.10 4.51 -19.55
CA LYS A 170 28.09 5.54 -19.20
C LYS A 170 28.32 6.57 -20.31
N ASN A 171 28.22 6.15 -21.57
CA ASN A 171 28.43 7.04 -22.71
C ASN A 171 27.11 7.47 -23.34
N ASN A 172 26.93 8.78 -23.52
CA ASN A 172 25.73 9.36 -24.13
C ASN A 172 25.47 8.90 -25.59
N GLY A 173 26.44 8.26 -26.25
CA GLY A 173 26.33 7.75 -27.62
C GLY A 173 26.06 6.24 -27.75
N GLY A 174 25.88 5.50 -26.65
CA GLY A 174 25.74 4.04 -26.67
C GLY A 174 26.96 3.34 -27.28
N LEU A 175 26.74 2.28 -28.07
CA LEU A 175 27.80 1.52 -28.75
C LEU A 175 28.76 2.40 -29.57
N GLY A 176 28.21 3.32 -30.38
CA GLY A 176 29.02 4.20 -31.22
C GLY A 176 29.80 5.26 -30.43
N GLY A 177 29.44 5.49 -29.17
CA GLY A 177 30.12 6.44 -28.28
C GLY A 177 31.49 5.96 -27.82
N TYR A 178 31.66 4.65 -27.60
CA TYR A 178 32.93 4.10 -27.13
C TYR A 178 33.72 3.36 -28.21
N TYR A 179 33.07 2.77 -29.22
CA TYR A 179 33.79 2.15 -30.33
C TYR A 179 34.75 3.13 -31.03
N GLU A 180 35.76 2.61 -31.75
CA GLU A 180 36.62 3.45 -32.60
C GLU A 180 35.81 4.21 -33.63
N SER A 181 35.91 5.53 -33.68
CA SER A 181 35.16 6.36 -34.63
C SER A 181 35.16 5.75 -36.03
N ASN A 182 33.96 5.54 -36.58
CA ASN A 182 33.78 5.02 -37.93
C ASN A 182 34.12 6.14 -38.94
N VAL A 183 35.41 6.40 -39.14
CA VAL A 183 35.93 7.44 -40.04
C VAL A 183 36.42 6.79 -41.32
N GLN A 184 36.20 7.45 -42.47
CA GLN A 184 36.76 7.03 -43.75
C GLN A 184 38.29 7.08 -43.69
N LYS A 185 38.94 5.92 -43.67
CA LYS A 185 40.42 5.82 -43.73
C LYS A 185 40.92 5.93 -45.19
N VAL A 186 40.07 5.58 -46.16
CA VAL A 186 40.29 5.63 -47.62
C VAL A 186 39.02 6.24 -48.27
N PRO A 187 39.08 6.93 -49.43
CA PRO A 187 37.88 7.42 -50.11
C PRO A 187 36.85 6.29 -50.34
N ASN A 188 35.60 6.51 -49.92
CA ASN A 188 34.47 5.57 -49.96
C ASN A 188 34.53 4.34 -49.04
N ASP A 189 35.48 4.24 -48.10
CA ASP A 189 35.56 3.15 -47.12
C ASP A 189 34.78 3.46 -45.82
N TYR A 190 33.51 3.83 -45.96
CA TYR A 190 32.63 4.05 -44.81
C TYR A 190 31.84 2.79 -44.50
N ASN A 191 31.91 2.28 -43.27
CA ASN A 191 31.17 1.08 -42.89
C ASN A 191 29.71 1.42 -42.56
N TYR A 192 28.85 1.39 -43.58
CA TYR A 192 27.42 1.65 -43.44
C TYR A 192 26.71 0.62 -42.55
N GLY A 193 27.12 -0.65 -42.59
CA GLY A 193 26.53 -1.70 -41.74
C GLY A 193 26.74 -1.40 -40.26
N ARG A 194 27.95 -0.98 -39.90
CA ARG A 194 28.28 -0.53 -38.55
C ARG A 194 27.47 0.69 -38.13
N PHE A 195 27.34 1.70 -39.01
CA PHE A 195 26.51 2.87 -38.75
C PHE A 195 25.07 2.50 -38.38
N PHE A 196 24.42 1.61 -39.15
CA PHE A 196 23.04 1.23 -38.86
C PHE A 196 22.92 0.46 -37.55
N ILE A 197 23.84 -0.46 -37.27
CA ILE A 197 23.81 -1.26 -36.03
C ILE A 197 24.05 -0.40 -34.79
N GLU A 198 25.02 0.51 -34.83
CA GLU A 198 25.29 1.42 -33.71
C GLU A 198 24.11 2.34 -33.41
N ASN A 199 23.51 2.94 -34.45
CA ASN A 199 22.35 3.81 -34.29
C ASN A 199 21.12 3.04 -33.83
N PHE A 200 20.87 1.86 -34.40
CA PHE A 200 19.75 1.02 -34.01
C PHE A 200 19.87 0.56 -32.56
N ALA A 201 21.07 0.14 -32.12
CA ALA A 201 21.30 -0.22 -30.73
C ALA A 201 21.11 0.97 -29.77
N ASN A 202 21.57 2.17 -30.15
CA ASN A 202 21.37 3.37 -29.36
C ASN A 202 19.87 3.70 -29.21
N ILE A 203 19.10 3.66 -30.30
CA ILE A 203 17.65 3.89 -30.26
C ILE A 203 16.95 2.80 -29.42
N ALA A 204 17.25 1.53 -29.65
CA ALA A 204 16.57 0.43 -28.97
C ALA A 204 16.85 0.40 -27.46
N VAL A 205 18.12 0.55 -27.05
CA VAL A 205 18.51 0.39 -25.64
C VAL A 205 18.46 1.72 -24.88
N ASN A 206 19.12 2.77 -25.36
CA ASN A 206 19.24 4.01 -24.59
C ASN A 206 17.99 4.89 -24.69
N ILE A 207 17.32 4.91 -25.85
CA ILE A 207 16.11 5.72 -26.00
C ILE A 207 14.89 4.91 -25.57
N ILE A 208 14.57 3.80 -26.25
CA ILE A 208 13.32 3.09 -26.01
C ILE A 208 13.32 2.40 -24.64
N ALA A 209 14.33 1.59 -24.31
CA ALA A 209 14.27 0.79 -23.09
C ALA A 209 14.36 1.62 -21.80
N ILE A 210 15.17 2.68 -21.75
CA ILE A 210 15.23 3.60 -20.60
C ILE A 210 13.91 4.38 -20.44
N GLN A 211 13.25 4.74 -21.54
CA GLN A 211 11.95 5.41 -21.47
C GLN A 211 10.82 4.47 -21.05
N ILE A 212 10.89 3.18 -21.42
CA ILE A 212 9.98 2.16 -20.86
C ILE A 212 10.18 2.04 -19.35
N PHE A 213 11.43 1.98 -18.88
CA PHE A 213 11.74 1.91 -17.44
C PHE A 213 11.17 3.13 -16.68
N SER A 214 11.40 4.34 -17.19
CA SER A 214 10.86 5.58 -16.59
C SER A 214 9.34 5.63 -16.67
N GLY A 215 8.76 5.16 -17.77
CA GLY A 215 7.31 5.07 -17.99
C GLY A 215 6.62 4.17 -16.96
N ILE A 216 7.20 3.01 -16.63
CA ILE A 216 6.68 2.10 -15.59
C ILE A 216 6.63 2.79 -14.22
N ILE A 217 7.67 3.56 -13.87
CA ILE A 217 7.73 4.28 -12.59
C ILE A 217 6.69 5.41 -12.56
N ILE A 218 6.56 6.17 -13.66
CA ILE A 218 5.59 7.28 -13.77
C ILE A 218 4.16 6.74 -13.69
N ASP A 219 3.87 5.65 -14.39
CA ASP A 219 2.56 4.98 -14.34
C ASP A 219 2.21 4.56 -12.91
N LYS A 220 3.15 3.91 -12.21
CA LYS A 220 2.92 3.51 -10.82
C LYS A 220 2.75 4.71 -9.88
N PHE A 221 3.49 5.80 -10.10
CA PHE A 221 3.31 7.03 -9.34
C PHE A 221 1.93 7.66 -9.58
N SER A 222 1.41 7.58 -10.82
CA SER A 222 0.04 8.01 -11.12
C SER A 222 -0.98 7.16 -10.38
N GLN A 223 -0.88 5.83 -10.48
CA GLN A 223 -1.79 4.92 -9.78
C GLN A 223 -1.84 5.19 -8.27
N LEU A 224 -0.68 5.33 -7.62
CA LEU A 224 -0.63 5.62 -6.17
C LEU A 224 -1.28 6.96 -5.80
N ARG A 225 -1.24 7.95 -6.71
CA ARG A 225 -1.93 9.23 -6.52
C ARG A 225 -3.44 9.07 -6.71
N ASP A 226 -3.85 8.31 -7.72
CA ASP A 226 -5.25 8.08 -8.05
C ASP A 226 -5.93 7.25 -6.95
N ASP A 227 -5.26 6.21 -6.41
CA ASP A 227 -5.69 5.43 -5.23
C ASP A 227 -5.88 6.31 -3.99
N GLU A 228 -4.96 7.25 -3.74
CA GLU A 228 -5.07 8.17 -2.60
C GLU A 228 -6.24 9.14 -2.80
N GLN A 229 -6.47 9.61 -4.03
CA GLN A 229 -7.61 10.48 -4.35
C GLN A 229 -8.94 9.75 -4.20
N GLU A 230 -9.05 8.52 -4.70
CA GLU A 230 -10.24 7.67 -4.54
C GLU A 230 -10.54 7.43 -3.06
N LYS A 231 -9.50 7.08 -2.28
CA LYS A 231 -9.66 6.90 -0.83
C LYS A 231 -10.12 8.18 -0.12
N MET A 232 -9.55 9.34 -0.47
CA MET A 232 -9.99 10.61 0.11
C MET A 232 -11.42 10.95 -0.28
N PHE A 233 -11.80 10.67 -1.52
CA PHE A 233 -13.16 10.83 -2.02
C PHE A 233 -14.14 9.94 -1.24
N ASP A 234 -13.84 8.65 -1.08
CA ASP A 234 -14.68 7.71 -0.32
C ASP A 234 -14.88 8.16 1.13
N ILE A 235 -13.82 8.65 1.79
CA ILE A 235 -13.88 9.16 3.17
C ILE A 235 -14.79 10.40 3.26
N SER A 236 -14.77 11.27 2.25
CA SER A 236 -15.58 12.50 2.27
C SER A 236 -17.01 12.31 1.77
N GLU A 237 -17.23 11.35 0.89
CA GLU A 237 -18.47 11.23 0.12
C GLU A 237 -19.29 9.99 0.46
N MET A 238 -18.77 9.01 1.18
CA MET A 238 -19.54 7.80 1.55
C MET A 238 -19.55 7.56 3.05
N CYS A 239 -20.71 7.17 3.57
CA CYS A 239 -20.81 6.72 4.95
C CYS A 239 -20.25 5.29 5.08
N PHE A 240 -19.23 5.10 5.92
CA PHE A 240 -18.55 3.81 6.11
C PHE A 240 -19.48 2.67 6.58
N ILE A 241 -20.55 2.99 7.33
CA ILE A 241 -21.42 1.98 7.95
C ILE A 241 -22.55 1.55 7.01
N CYS A 242 -23.31 2.49 6.44
CA CYS A 242 -24.46 2.17 5.61
C CYS A 242 -24.16 2.17 4.10
N GLY A 243 -23.03 2.74 3.67
CA GLY A 243 -22.64 2.82 2.26
C GLY A 243 -23.39 3.89 1.46
N HIS A 244 -24.20 4.73 2.09
CA HIS A 244 -24.88 5.82 1.40
C HIS A 244 -23.93 6.97 1.07
N THR A 245 -24.05 7.48 -0.15
CA THR A 245 -23.26 8.62 -0.62
C THR A 245 -23.81 9.94 -0.05
N ARG A 246 -22.95 10.94 0.14
CA ARG A 246 -23.32 12.29 0.55
C ARG A 246 -24.34 12.92 -0.40
N TYR A 247 -24.20 12.71 -1.72
CA TYR A 247 -25.18 13.15 -2.71
C TYR A 247 -26.59 12.58 -2.47
N PHE A 248 -26.69 11.36 -1.95
CA PHE A 248 -27.98 10.76 -1.63
C PHE A 248 -28.66 11.49 -0.47
N PHE A 249 -27.90 11.81 0.59
CA PHE A 249 -28.40 12.66 1.69
C PHE A 249 -28.69 14.10 1.26
N LEU A 250 -27.91 14.64 0.33
CA LEU A 250 -28.17 15.94 -0.29
C LEU A 250 -29.50 15.91 -1.08
N TYR A 251 -29.73 14.87 -1.90
CA TYR A 251 -30.95 14.69 -2.67
C TYR A 251 -32.19 14.60 -1.78
N ILE A 252 -32.12 13.79 -0.72
CA ILE A 252 -33.18 13.69 0.30
C ILE A 252 -33.43 15.03 0.99
N PHE A 253 -32.37 15.73 1.40
CA PHE A 253 -32.50 17.04 2.04
C PHE A 253 -33.15 18.07 1.10
N ILE A 254 -32.79 18.07 -0.19
CA ILE A 254 -33.41 18.92 -1.22
C ILE A 254 -34.88 18.55 -1.45
N TYR A 255 -35.21 17.26 -1.46
CA TYR A 255 -36.58 16.78 -1.62
C TYR A 255 -37.47 17.16 -0.43
N LEU A 256 -36.93 17.11 0.80
CA LEU A 256 -37.60 17.55 2.03
C LEU A 256 -37.77 19.07 2.12
N LEU A 257 -36.84 19.85 1.55
CA LEU A 257 -36.92 21.30 1.48
C LEU A 257 -37.45 21.76 0.12
N LYS A 258 -38.76 21.62 -0.10
CA LYS A 258 -39.48 22.59 -0.94
C LYS A 258 -39.39 23.97 -0.26
N ARG A 259 -38.30 24.71 -0.49
CA ARG A 259 -38.15 26.19 -0.45
C ARG A 259 -36.76 26.62 0.02
N GLU A 260 -36.12 27.40 -0.85
CA GLU A 260 -35.24 28.54 -0.58
C GLU A 260 -33.94 28.34 0.23
N ILE A 261 -32.86 28.80 -0.42
CA ILE A 261 -31.49 29.03 0.07
C ILE A 261 -30.61 27.77 0.06
N PHE A 262 -30.10 27.50 -1.14
CA PHE A 262 -29.04 26.54 -1.41
C PHE A 262 -27.68 27.02 -0.84
N ASP A 263 -26.83 26.05 -0.51
CA ASP A 263 -25.38 26.13 -0.24
C ASP A 263 -24.87 26.29 1.20
N ARG A 264 -25.70 26.34 2.25
CA ARG A 264 -25.15 26.49 3.63
C ARG A 264 -25.54 25.45 4.69
N LYS A 265 -26.47 24.54 4.41
CA LYS A 265 -26.92 23.49 5.37
C LYS A 265 -26.65 22.04 4.92
N SER A 266 -26.17 21.83 3.70
CA SER A 266 -25.87 20.50 3.14
C SER A 266 -24.77 19.75 3.89
N ASP A 267 -23.78 20.49 4.41
CA ASP A 267 -22.60 19.91 5.06
C ASP A 267 -22.91 19.41 6.47
N GLU A 268 -23.91 19.99 7.12
CA GLU A 268 -24.35 19.56 8.44
C GLU A 268 -25.12 18.24 8.39
N GLY A 269 -25.96 18.00 7.37
CA GLY A 269 -26.78 16.79 7.28
C GLY A 269 -25.95 15.50 7.25
N PHE A 270 -24.99 15.41 6.32
CA PHE A 270 -24.11 14.24 6.21
C PHE A 270 -23.16 14.12 7.41
N SER A 271 -22.60 15.24 7.88
CA SER A 271 -21.76 15.24 9.08
C SER A 271 -22.52 14.79 10.33
N GLN A 272 -23.79 15.14 10.45
CA GLN A 272 -24.65 14.76 11.56
C GLN A 272 -25.05 13.29 11.49
N HIS A 273 -25.36 12.78 10.29
CA HIS A 273 -25.59 11.35 10.08
C HIS A 273 -24.39 10.53 10.56
N ILE A 274 -23.17 10.91 10.17
CA ILE A 274 -21.96 10.22 10.63
C ILE A 274 -21.75 10.38 12.13
N LYS A 275 -21.94 11.57 12.71
CA LYS A 275 -21.64 11.79 14.13
C LYS A 275 -22.66 11.18 15.10
N ASN A 276 -23.93 11.20 14.74
CA ASN A 276 -25.00 10.82 15.65
C ASN A 276 -25.59 9.43 15.37
N GLU A 277 -25.70 9.05 14.10
CA GLU A 277 -26.28 7.75 13.73
C GLU A 277 -25.16 6.73 13.54
N HIS A 278 -24.20 7.02 12.65
CA HIS A 278 -23.22 6.06 12.14
C HIS A 278 -21.78 6.38 12.53
N TYR A 279 -21.57 6.76 13.78
CA TYR A 279 -20.22 7.05 14.26
C TYR A 279 -19.45 5.74 14.44
N LEU A 280 -18.40 5.55 13.64
CA LEU A 280 -17.60 4.33 13.57
C LEU A 280 -17.22 3.78 14.96
N TRP A 281 -16.77 4.66 15.85
CA TRP A 281 -16.31 4.25 17.17
C TRP A 281 -17.42 3.75 18.08
N ASN A 282 -18.67 4.19 17.90
CA ASN A 282 -19.80 3.66 18.67
C ASN A 282 -20.02 2.17 18.39
N TYR A 283 -19.82 1.73 17.15
CA TYR A 283 -19.87 0.29 16.80
C TYR A 283 -18.74 -0.48 17.47
N VAL A 284 -17.51 0.06 17.46
CA VAL A 284 -16.35 -0.57 18.13
C VAL A 284 -16.57 -0.65 19.65
N PHE A 285 -17.09 0.42 20.27
CA PHE A 285 -17.40 0.44 21.69
C PHE A 285 -18.53 -0.52 22.03
N TYR A 286 -19.54 -0.65 21.17
CA TYR A 286 -20.63 -1.62 21.37
C TYR A 286 -20.14 -3.07 21.30
N LEU A 287 -19.24 -3.39 20.37
CA LEU A 287 -18.60 -4.70 20.30
C LEU A 287 -17.75 -5.00 21.55
N ALA A 288 -17.01 -4.02 22.05
CA ALA A 288 -16.26 -4.16 23.29
C ALA A 288 -17.18 -4.34 24.50
N TYR A 289 -18.26 -3.58 24.59
CA TYR A 289 -19.29 -3.67 25.63
C TYR A 289 -19.96 -5.05 25.66
N LEU A 290 -20.37 -5.58 24.49
CA LEU A 290 -20.93 -6.93 24.41
C LEU A 290 -19.92 -7.99 24.85
N LYS A 291 -18.63 -7.81 24.56
CA LYS A 291 -17.60 -8.78 24.96
C LYS A 291 -17.33 -8.78 26.48
N GLU A 292 -17.51 -7.64 27.15
CA GLU A 292 -17.25 -7.49 28.58
C GLU A 292 -18.46 -7.84 29.46
N LYS A 293 -19.68 -7.60 28.95
CA LYS A 293 -20.92 -7.86 29.68
C LYS A 293 -21.22 -9.36 29.81
N GLU A 294 -21.80 -9.76 30.94
CA GLU A 294 -22.19 -11.15 31.16
C GLU A 294 -23.36 -11.55 30.25
N SER A 295 -23.27 -12.75 29.65
CA SER A 295 -24.26 -13.22 28.67
C SER A 295 -25.66 -13.40 29.23
N THR A 296 -25.80 -13.58 30.54
CA THR A 296 -27.10 -13.67 31.23
C THR A 296 -27.81 -12.32 31.37
N GLU A 297 -27.09 -11.21 31.21
CA GLU A 297 -27.63 -9.85 31.34
C GLU A 297 -27.96 -9.22 29.98
N TYR A 298 -27.77 -9.95 28.89
CA TYR A 298 -28.09 -9.44 27.56
C TYR A 298 -29.59 -9.21 27.41
N THR A 299 -29.94 -8.03 26.89
CA THR A 299 -31.27 -7.73 26.38
C THR A 299 -31.53 -8.52 25.09
N GLY A 300 -32.78 -8.64 24.65
CA GLY A 300 -33.12 -9.40 23.44
C GLY A 300 -32.36 -8.95 22.19
N ILE A 301 -32.10 -7.65 22.04
CA ILE A 301 -31.34 -7.09 20.91
C ILE A 301 -29.84 -7.43 21.05
N GLU A 302 -29.29 -7.31 22.25
CA GLU A 302 -27.89 -7.66 22.54
C GLU A 302 -27.63 -9.14 22.28
N SER A 303 -28.53 -10.03 22.73
CA SER A 303 -28.46 -11.48 22.46
C SER A 303 -28.53 -11.78 20.96
N TYR A 304 -29.42 -11.10 20.23
CA TYR A 304 -29.51 -11.23 18.77
C TYR A 304 -28.20 -10.83 18.08
N VAL A 305 -27.63 -9.67 18.44
CA VAL A 305 -26.36 -9.22 17.84
C VAL A 305 -25.21 -10.15 18.23
N TYR A 306 -25.16 -10.60 19.49
CA TYR A 306 -24.14 -11.53 19.95
C TYR A 306 -24.18 -12.87 19.18
N GLU A 307 -25.37 -13.45 18.97
CA GLU A 307 -25.54 -14.66 18.16
C GLU A 307 -25.04 -14.45 16.72
N LYS A 308 -25.36 -13.31 16.12
CA LYS A 308 -24.89 -12.94 14.78
C LYS A 308 -23.37 -12.83 14.71
N LEU A 309 -22.73 -12.28 15.74
CA LEU A 309 -21.28 -12.19 15.84
C LEU A 309 -20.63 -13.59 15.94
N GLU A 310 -21.18 -14.51 16.74
CA GLU A 310 -20.66 -15.89 16.81
C GLU A 310 -20.77 -16.63 15.48
N GLN A 311 -21.83 -16.35 14.71
CA GLN A 311 -22.04 -16.92 13.37
C GLN A 311 -21.23 -16.23 12.26
N ASN A 312 -20.44 -15.20 12.59
CA ASN A 312 -19.77 -14.31 11.63
C ASN A 312 -20.75 -13.70 10.60
N ASP A 313 -21.99 -13.43 11.00
CA ASP A 313 -23.03 -12.82 10.18
C ASP A 313 -23.04 -11.29 10.39
N ILE A 314 -22.89 -10.55 9.30
CA ILE A 314 -22.83 -9.07 9.28
C ILE A 314 -24.19 -8.41 9.06
N SER A 315 -25.28 -9.18 8.95
CA SER A 315 -26.62 -8.67 8.64
C SER A 315 -27.19 -7.69 9.67
N TRP A 316 -26.62 -7.63 10.87
CA TRP A 316 -27.03 -6.68 11.91
C TRP A 316 -26.54 -5.24 11.64
N PHE A 317 -25.57 -5.03 10.75
CA PHE A 317 -25.18 -3.70 10.30
C PHE A 317 -26.28 -3.08 9.41
N PRO A 318 -26.51 -1.76 9.48
CA PRO A 318 -27.55 -1.08 8.71
C PRO A 318 -27.10 -0.80 7.27
N ILE A 319 -26.88 -1.86 6.48
CA ILE A 319 -26.50 -1.76 5.07
C ILE A 319 -27.63 -1.06 4.29
N GLN A 320 -27.29 0.05 3.62
CA GLN A 320 -28.23 0.90 2.88
C GLN A 320 -29.44 1.38 3.70
N ARG A 321 -29.34 1.39 5.04
CA ARG A 321 -30.40 1.87 5.93
C ARG A 321 -29.88 3.03 6.76
N ALA A 322 -30.73 4.02 7.01
CA ALA A 322 -30.45 5.14 7.90
C ALA A 322 -31.77 5.55 8.57
N THR A 323 -31.73 6.02 9.80
CA THR A 323 -32.95 6.35 10.56
C THR A 323 -33.76 7.42 9.84
N ILE A 324 -33.09 8.40 9.25
CA ILE A 324 -33.73 9.47 8.48
C ILE A 324 -34.56 8.92 7.29
N LEU A 325 -34.12 7.83 6.66
CA LEU A 325 -34.84 7.19 5.54
C LEU A 325 -36.10 6.49 6.01
N ILE A 326 -36.01 5.79 7.13
CA ILE A 326 -37.14 5.03 7.69
C ILE A 326 -38.23 6.01 8.15
N ASP A 327 -37.84 7.17 8.65
CA ASP A 327 -38.78 8.21 9.06
C ASP A 327 -39.44 8.90 7.84
N GLU A 328 -38.72 9.05 6.72
CA GLU A 328 -39.31 9.52 5.46
C GLU A 328 -40.23 8.50 4.81
N GLU A 329 -39.81 7.24 4.69
CA GLU A 329 -40.62 6.16 4.14
C GLU A 329 -41.95 6.03 4.92
N ARG A 330 -41.89 6.18 6.25
CA ARG A 330 -43.09 6.22 7.09
C ARG A 330 -43.97 7.43 6.83
N LYS A 331 -43.40 8.63 6.64
CA LYS A 331 -44.19 9.83 6.32
C LYS A 331 -44.86 9.71 4.95
N ILE A 332 -44.14 9.24 3.94
CA ILE A 332 -44.68 9.04 2.59
C ILE A 332 -45.80 7.99 2.62
N GLN A 333 -45.62 6.89 3.37
CA GLN A 333 -46.70 5.91 3.56
C GLN A 333 -47.91 6.50 4.29
N GLN A 334 -47.71 7.35 5.29
CA GLN A 334 -48.81 8.05 5.97
C GLN A 334 -49.56 8.98 5.02
N GLU A 335 -48.86 9.81 4.24
CA GLU A 335 -49.47 10.69 3.25
C GLU A 335 -50.25 9.92 2.18
N ASN A 336 -49.69 8.82 1.67
CA ASN A 336 -50.39 7.98 0.69
C ASN A 336 -51.65 7.32 1.28
N ASN A 337 -51.58 6.85 2.53
CA ASN A 337 -52.75 6.28 3.21
C ASN A 337 -53.85 7.34 3.45
N GLU A 338 -53.47 8.59 3.74
CA GLU A 338 -54.42 9.71 3.87
C GLU A 338 -55.08 10.06 2.53
N ILE A 339 -54.33 10.01 1.42
CA ILE A 339 -54.87 10.20 0.07
C ILE A 339 -55.85 9.07 -0.29
N ASP A 340 -55.49 7.82 -0.03
CA ASP A 340 -56.35 6.67 -0.27
C ASP A 340 -57.65 6.73 0.57
N ASP A 341 -57.57 7.17 1.83
CA ASP A 341 -58.76 7.38 2.67
C ASP A 341 -59.64 8.50 2.11
N PHE A 342 -59.05 9.60 1.65
CA PHE A 342 -59.79 10.69 1.02
C PHE A 342 -60.46 10.26 -0.29
N GLU A 343 -59.78 9.50 -1.15
CA GLU A 343 -60.37 8.93 -2.37
C GLU A 343 -61.56 8.02 -2.06
N ASN A 344 -61.44 7.16 -1.04
CA ASN A 344 -62.53 6.28 -0.60
C ASN A 344 -63.72 7.07 -0.04
N GLN A 345 -63.48 8.14 0.73
CA GLN A 345 -64.54 9.03 1.21
C GLN A 345 -65.26 9.74 0.06
N VAL A 346 -64.52 10.20 -0.96
CA VAL A 346 -65.11 10.81 -2.16
C VAL A 346 -65.96 9.79 -2.93
N ILE A 347 -65.45 8.56 -3.13
CA ILE A 347 -66.20 7.49 -3.81
C ILE A 347 -67.48 7.14 -3.04
N LEU A 348 -67.42 7.01 -1.71
CA LEU A 348 -68.61 6.77 -0.88
C LEU A 348 -69.61 7.92 -0.98
N TYR A 349 -69.14 9.18 -1.00
CA TYR A 349 -70.02 10.33 -1.19
C TYR A 349 -70.76 10.28 -2.53
N TYR A 350 -70.08 9.90 -3.62
CA TYR A 350 -70.67 9.73 -4.96
C TYR A 350 -71.59 8.51 -5.12
N PHE A 351 -71.50 7.52 -4.23
CA PHE A 351 -72.35 6.32 -4.28
C PHE A 351 -73.58 6.41 -3.35
N TYR A 352 -73.54 7.25 -2.32
CA TYR A 352 -74.63 7.42 -1.34
C TYR A 352 -75.43 8.74 -1.51
N PHE A 353 -74.98 9.66 -2.36
CA PHE A 353 -75.72 10.81 -2.88
C PHE A 353 -75.72 10.77 -4.41
#